data_AF-A0A1F6FLF2-F1
#
_entry.id   AF-A0A1F6FLF2-F1
#
_cell.length_a   1.000
_cell.length_b   1.000
_cell.length_c   1.000
_cell.angle_alpha   90.00
_cell.angle_beta   90.00
_cell.angle_gamma   90.00
#
_symmetry.space_group_name_H-M   'P 1'
#
loop_
_entity.id
_entity.type
_entity.pdbx_description
1 polymer ?
#
loop_
_entity_poly.entity_id
_entity_poly.type
_entity_poly.pdbx_seq_one_letter_code
_entity_poly.pdbx_strand_id
1 'polypeptide(L)'
;MFYFKKQLNRQSGIALVLSVLILANLMMIALVVSDVILRIGKSSQGISQSEIAYFAAETAIEKAIYQIENFHNASNLPADGNLSNTLGSWTRYVAGIYTTPITCFDDQQKISFPADQATETDKSCVYAANSSQEVIKKNTNPLKVRLKPGKSFELSLNISTPASLAFYPGAVTIDWPAHSGKVIILSSDRQEVIDTSTTTGSGKIPDSGQLGNSPNYRIRLTNNSAADVIYTIAPQTANVSLPIGITITSQGYYDVNKKERIIIVERKNWEIY
;
A
#
# COMPACT_ATOMS: atom_id res chain seq x y z
N MET A 1 17.87 -82.05 52.44
CA MET A 1 18.14 -80.66 52.87
C MET A 1 19.29 -80.12 52.02
N PHE A 2 19.22 -78.84 51.62
CA PHE A 2 20.20 -78.09 50.82
C PHE A 2 20.27 -78.32 49.30
N TYR A 3 19.37 -77.67 48.54
CA TYR A 3 19.69 -77.20 47.17
C TYR A 3 18.83 -75.98 46.74
N PHE A 4 18.70 -74.96 47.61
CA PHE A 4 17.96 -73.73 47.28
C PHE A 4 18.72 -72.42 47.56
N LYS A 5 20.05 -72.47 47.76
CA LYS A 5 20.83 -71.29 48.19
C LYS A 5 21.82 -70.74 47.15
N LYS A 6 21.80 -71.22 45.89
CA LYS A 6 22.81 -70.85 44.87
C LYS A 6 22.26 -70.19 43.59
N GLN A 7 21.04 -69.65 43.61
CA GLN A 7 20.47 -68.90 42.47
C GLN A 7 20.14 -67.42 42.75
N LEU A 8 20.18 -66.95 44.00
CA LEU A 8 19.90 -65.55 44.35
C LEU A 8 21.02 -64.56 43.99
N ASN A 9 22.26 -65.03 43.75
CA ASN A 9 23.40 -64.14 43.51
C ASN A 9 23.57 -63.69 42.05
N ARG A 10 22.78 -64.22 41.10
CA ARG A 10 22.75 -63.78 39.69
C ARG A 10 21.64 -62.75 39.40
N GLN A 11 20.66 -62.58 40.29
CA GLN A 11 19.55 -61.64 40.10
C GLN A 11 19.94 -60.17 40.37
N SER A 12 20.92 -59.93 41.24
CA SER A 12 21.36 -58.56 41.58
C SER A 12 21.94 -57.80 40.39
N GLY A 13 22.63 -58.47 39.47
CA GLY A 13 23.18 -57.83 38.26
C GLY A 13 22.09 -57.43 37.26
N ILE A 14 21.07 -58.27 37.10
CA ILE A 14 19.93 -58.00 36.22
C ILE A 14 19.08 -56.85 36.78
N ALA A 15 18.84 -56.82 38.09
CA ALA A 15 18.10 -55.73 38.74
C ALA A 15 18.82 -54.38 38.61
N LEU A 16 20.16 -54.36 38.69
CA LEU A 16 20.96 -53.15 38.50
C LEU A 16 20.90 -52.66 37.05
N VAL A 17 21.03 -53.56 36.06
CA VAL A 17 20.89 -53.22 34.64
C VAL A 17 19.48 -52.69 34.34
N LEU A 18 18.44 -53.33 34.87
CA LEU A 18 17.05 -52.87 34.69
C LEU A 18 16.83 -51.47 35.29
N SER A 19 17.39 -51.23 36.48
CA SER A 19 17.28 -49.92 37.15
C SER A 19 18.01 -48.82 36.38
N VAL A 20 19.21 -49.11 35.84
CA VAL A 20 19.95 -48.16 34.98
C VAL A 20 19.21 -47.92 33.67
N LEU A 21 18.58 -48.94 33.08
CA LEU A 21 17.81 -48.82 31.85
C LEU A 21 16.54 -47.98 32.07
N ILE A 22 15.83 -48.19 33.17
CA ILE A 22 14.69 -47.36 33.59
C ILE A 22 15.15 -45.92 33.80
N LEU A 23 16.25 -45.70 34.54
CA LEU A 23 16.77 -44.36 34.80
C LEU A 23 17.21 -43.65 33.50
N ALA A 24 17.87 -44.36 32.59
CA ALA A 24 18.29 -43.82 31.30
C ALA A 24 17.09 -43.44 30.41
N ASN A 25 16.04 -44.26 30.38
CA ASN A 25 14.81 -43.94 29.67
C ASN A 25 14.10 -42.72 30.28
N LEU A 26 14.02 -42.64 31.62
CA LEU A 26 13.45 -41.47 32.30
C LEU A 26 14.26 -40.21 32.02
N MET A 27 15.59 -40.31 32.03
CA MET A 27 16.47 -39.19 31.69
C MET A 27 16.28 -38.75 30.23
N MET A 28 16.19 -39.69 29.29
CA MET A 28 15.94 -39.39 27.88
C MET A 28 14.60 -38.66 27.69
N ILE A 29 13.53 -39.14 28.32
CA ILE A 29 12.21 -38.50 28.25
C ILE A 29 12.27 -37.07 28.82
N ALA A 30 12.92 -36.88 29.99
CA ALA A 30 13.05 -35.57 30.60
C ALA A 30 13.82 -34.57 29.71
N LEU A 31 14.87 -35.02 29.03
CA LEU A 31 15.63 -34.19 28.08
C LEU A 31 14.79 -33.81 26.85
N VAL A 32 14.02 -34.76 26.29
CA VAL A 32 13.14 -34.48 25.14
C VAL A 32 12.05 -33.47 25.51
N VAL A 33 11.41 -33.64 26.67
CA VAL A 33 10.38 -32.69 27.14
C VAL A 33 10.98 -31.31 27.38
N SER A 34 12.19 -31.24 27.96
CA SER A 34 12.89 -29.98 28.20
C SER A 34 13.21 -29.23 26.90
N ASP A 35 13.67 -29.94 25.85
CA ASP A 35 13.92 -29.32 24.54
C ASP A 35 12.64 -28.73 23.93
N VAL A 36 11.52 -29.47 23.99
CA VAL A 36 10.22 -29.01 23.49
C VAL A 36 9.77 -27.74 24.23
N ILE A 37 9.84 -27.73 25.56
CA ILE A 37 9.46 -26.56 26.37
C ILE A 37 10.33 -25.35 26.03
N LEU A 38 11.66 -25.53 25.93
CA LEU A 38 12.57 -24.44 25.58
C LEU A 38 12.30 -23.89 24.17
N ARG A 39 11.98 -24.76 23.22
CA ARG A 39 11.64 -24.37 21.85
C ARG A 39 10.33 -23.60 21.79
N ILE A 40 9.31 -24.05 22.52
CA ILE A 40 8.02 -23.34 22.63
C ILE A 40 8.23 -21.99 23.31
N GLY A 41 9.01 -21.91 24.39
CA GLY A 41 9.31 -20.64 25.06
C GLY A 41 10.00 -19.63 24.14
N LYS A 42 11.02 -20.06 23.38
CA LYS A 42 11.69 -19.20 22.39
C LYS A 42 10.75 -18.77 21.26
N SER A 43 9.88 -19.67 20.79
CA SER A 43 8.89 -19.36 19.75
C SER A 43 7.87 -18.34 20.26
N SER A 44 7.34 -18.53 21.48
CA SER A 44 6.41 -17.60 22.12
C SER A 44 7.01 -16.21 22.30
N GLN A 45 8.28 -16.13 22.72
CA GLN A 45 8.97 -14.85 22.80
C GLN A 45 9.11 -14.21 21.42
N GLY A 46 9.49 -14.98 20.39
CA GLY A 46 9.59 -14.49 19.02
C GLY A 46 8.27 -13.95 18.46
N ILE A 47 7.14 -14.57 18.82
CA ILE A 47 5.80 -14.10 18.45
C ILE A 47 5.48 -12.77 19.14
N SER A 48 5.70 -12.68 20.46
CA SER A 48 5.47 -11.44 21.21
C SER A 48 6.31 -10.26 20.69
N GLN A 49 7.57 -10.51 20.34
CA GLN A 49 8.43 -9.48 19.73
C GLN A 49 7.93 -9.06 18.34
N SER A 50 7.47 -10.01 17.53
CA SER A 50 6.87 -9.75 16.23
C SER A 50 5.59 -8.93 16.34
N GLU A 51 4.78 -9.18 17.36
CA GLU A 51 3.53 -8.46 17.60
C GLU A 51 3.80 -6.99 17.95
N ILE A 52 4.80 -6.71 18.79
CA ILE A 52 5.20 -5.33 19.10
C ILE A 52 5.71 -4.60 17.85
N ALA A 53 6.52 -5.25 17.02
CA ALA A 53 6.98 -4.68 15.76
C ALA A 53 5.81 -4.41 14.80
N TYR A 54 4.82 -5.31 14.75
CA TYR A 54 3.61 -5.11 13.95
C TYR A 54 2.79 -3.91 14.43
N PHE A 55 2.53 -3.80 15.74
CA PHE A 55 1.81 -2.67 16.32
C PHE A 55 2.53 -1.33 16.08
N ALA A 56 3.87 -1.33 16.12
CA ALA A 56 4.66 -0.15 15.80
C ALA A 56 4.45 0.29 14.34
N ALA A 57 4.47 -0.66 13.39
CA ALA A 57 4.21 -0.39 11.97
C ALA A 57 2.78 0.09 11.72
N GLU A 58 1.79 -0.53 12.36
CA GLU A 58 0.38 -0.16 12.24
C GLU A 58 0.12 1.27 12.76
N THR A 59 0.60 1.56 13.96
CA THR A 59 0.49 2.90 14.58
C THR A 59 1.11 3.98 13.68
N ALA A 60 2.24 3.67 13.06
CA ALA A 60 2.95 4.61 12.19
C ALA A 60 2.17 4.91 10.89
N ILE A 61 1.49 3.90 10.34
CA ILE A 61 0.61 4.03 9.19
C ILE A 61 -0.64 4.81 9.54
N GLU A 62 -1.31 4.49 10.64
CA GLU A 62 -2.49 5.23 11.09
C GLU A 62 -2.17 6.71 11.26
N LYS A 63 -1.04 7.04 11.90
CA LYS A 63 -0.56 8.42 12.01
C LYS A 63 -0.28 9.06 10.67
N ALA A 64 0.26 8.32 9.70
CA ALA A 64 0.59 8.84 8.38
C ALA A 64 -0.69 9.12 7.58
N ILE A 65 -1.62 8.16 7.54
CA ILE A 65 -2.92 8.31 6.89
C ILE A 65 -3.68 9.47 7.53
N TYR A 66 -3.74 9.55 8.86
CA TYR A 66 -4.38 10.66 9.56
C TYR A 66 -3.80 12.03 9.15
N GLN A 67 -2.47 12.14 9.06
CA GLN A 67 -1.81 13.37 8.62
C GLN A 67 -2.17 13.75 7.17
N ILE A 68 -2.27 12.75 6.29
CA ILE A 68 -2.55 12.97 4.88
C ILE A 68 -4.04 13.27 4.65
N GLU A 69 -4.96 12.59 5.31
CA GLU A 69 -6.39 12.84 5.11
C GLU A 69 -6.84 14.18 5.73
N ASN A 70 -6.33 14.52 6.93
CA ASN A 70 -6.79 15.73 7.62
C ASN A 70 -6.03 16.99 7.21
N PHE A 71 -4.71 16.89 7.01
CA PHE A 71 -3.86 18.05 6.72
C PHE A 71 -3.33 18.07 5.29
N HIS A 72 -3.62 17.03 4.49
CA HIS A 72 -3.08 16.88 3.14
C HIS A 72 -1.56 17.02 3.10
N ASN A 73 -0.88 16.53 4.14
CA ASN A 73 0.53 16.78 4.34
C ASN A 73 1.31 15.50 4.65
N ALA A 74 2.18 15.14 3.70
CA ALA A 74 3.18 14.08 3.80
C ALA A 74 4.63 14.62 3.86
N SER A 75 4.85 15.93 3.99
CA SER A 75 6.19 16.54 3.97
C SER A 75 7.09 16.05 5.10
N ASN A 76 6.48 15.67 6.23
CA ASN A 76 7.16 15.13 7.41
C ASN A 76 7.30 13.59 7.36
N LEU A 77 7.10 12.97 6.19
CA LEU A 77 7.30 11.54 5.96
C LEU A 77 8.47 11.38 4.98
N PRO A 78 9.70 11.15 5.45
CA PRO A 78 9.98 10.17 6.48
C PRO A 78 10.10 10.72 7.90
N ALA A 79 9.56 9.99 8.86
CA ALA A 79 9.70 10.31 10.29
C ALA A 79 9.75 9.04 11.14
N ASP A 80 10.77 8.97 11.97
CA ASP A 80 10.95 7.88 12.92
C ASP A 80 10.15 8.15 14.19
N GLY A 81 9.76 7.09 14.88
CA GLY A 81 9.10 7.21 16.17
C GLY A 81 9.17 5.94 17.00
N ASN A 82 8.76 6.06 18.26
CA ASN A 82 8.81 4.97 19.23
C ASN A 82 7.47 4.82 19.94
N LEU A 83 7.13 3.58 20.29
CA LEU A 83 6.01 3.28 21.16
C LEU A 83 6.43 3.57 22.60
N SER A 84 5.63 4.36 23.32
CA SER A 84 5.88 4.62 24.74
C SER A 84 5.77 3.32 25.55
N ASN A 85 6.72 3.09 26.47
CA ASN A 85 6.74 1.94 27.39
C ASN A 85 6.94 0.57 26.73
N THR A 86 7.39 0.50 25.47
CA THR A 86 7.85 -0.74 24.83
C THR A 86 9.19 -0.50 24.12
N LEU A 87 9.84 -1.57 23.67
CA LEU A 87 11.04 -1.50 22.81
C LEU A 87 10.67 -1.44 21.32
N GLY A 88 9.45 -1.01 21.00
CA GLY A 88 8.94 -0.87 19.64
C GLY A 88 9.32 0.48 19.05
N SER A 89 9.93 0.47 17.87
CA SER A 89 10.18 1.67 17.07
C SER A 89 9.64 1.50 15.66
N TRP A 90 9.50 2.59 14.92
CA TRP A 90 9.12 2.55 13.52
C TRP A 90 9.87 3.59 12.72
N THR A 91 10.02 3.29 11.44
CA THR A 91 10.34 4.24 10.39
C THR A 91 9.20 4.20 9.37
N ARG A 92 9.03 5.29 8.63
CA ARG A 92 8.03 5.35 7.56
C ARG A 92 8.50 6.26 6.46
N TYR A 93 8.05 6.01 5.24
CA TYR A 93 8.35 6.83 4.08
C TYR A 93 7.18 6.82 3.11
N VAL A 94 7.11 7.85 2.27
CA VAL A 94 6.09 8.02 1.23
C VAL A 94 6.74 7.92 -0.15
N ALA A 95 6.06 7.25 -1.08
CA ALA A 95 6.46 7.16 -2.47
C ALA A 95 5.27 7.43 -3.39
N GLY A 96 5.53 7.88 -4.61
CA GLY A 96 4.48 8.09 -5.61
C GLY A 96 4.11 6.79 -6.31
N ILE A 97 2.81 6.57 -6.52
CA ILE A 97 2.32 5.49 -7.38
C ILE A 97 2.23 6.05 -8.80
N TYR A 98 3.09 5.54 -9.68
CA TYR A 98 3.15 5.97 -11.09
C TYR A 98 2.58 4.93 -12.05
N THR A 99 1.97 3.87 -11.52
CA THR A 99 1.37 2.79 -12.29
C THR A 99 -0.08 2.61 -11.89
N THR A 100 -0.95 2.47 -12.88
CA THR A 100 -2.36 2.09 -12.67
C THR A 100 -2.68 0.86 -13.51
N PRO A 101 -3.20 -0.23 -12.94
CA PRO A 101 -3.88 -1.23 -13.73
C PRO A 101 -5.13 -0.61 -14.36
N ILE A 102 -5.61 -1.20 -15.45
CA ILE A 102 -6.93 -0.85 -16.01
C ILE A 102 -7.95 -1.09 -14.92
N THR A 103 -8.61 -0.02 -14.48
CA THR A 103 -9.59 -0.08 -13.39
C THR A 103 -10.91 0.47 -13.91
N CYS A 104 -11.95 -0.37 -13.89
CA CYS A 104 -13.27 -0.05 -14.42
C CYS A 104 -14.32 -0.10 -13.31
N PHE A 105 -15.32 0.78 -13.41
CA PHE A 105 -16.43 0.94 -12.47
C PHE A 105 -17.75 0.82 -13.23
N ASP A 106 -18.64 -0.03 -12.72
CA ASP A 106 -20.03 -0.08 -13.17
C ASP A 106 -20.90 0.96 -12.46
N ASP A 107 -22.20 0.96 -12.79
CA ASP A 107 -23.16 1.89 -12.21
C ASP A 107 -23.37 1.69 -10.71
N GLN A 108 -23.05 0.50 -10.19
CA GLN A 108 -23.12 0.13 -8.78
C GLN A 108 -21.79 0.30 -8.05
N GLN A 109 -20.81 1.00 -8.63
CA GLN A 109 -19.49 1.23 -8.04
C GLN A 109 -18.69 -0.05 -7.80
N LYS A 110 -19.02 -1.15 -8.48
CA LYS A 110 -18.23 -2.37 -8.44
C LYS A 110 -17.02 -2.23 -9.35
N ILE A 111 -15.86 -2.59 -8.81
CA ILE A 111 -14.58 -2.47 -9.48
C ILE A 111 -14.27 -3.76 -10.27
N SER A 112 -13.85 -3.61 -11.53
CA SER A 112 -13.23 -4.69 -12.32
C SER A 112 -11.86 -4.27 -12.85
N PHE A 113 -11.00 -5.28 -13.08
CA PHE A 113 -9.63 -5.11 -13.58
C PHE A 113 -9.43 -5.93 -14.87
N PRO A 114 -10.02 -5.50 -16.01
CA PRO A 114 -9.89 -6.23 -17.26
C PRO A 114 -8.46 -6.16 -17.80
N ALA A 115 -8.08 -7.14 -18.63
CA ALA A 115 -6.82 -7.10 -19.37
C ALA A 115 -6.83 -6.08 -20.51
N ASP A 116 -8.01 -5.73 -21.02
CA ASP A 116 -8.21 -4.76 -22.11
C ASP A 116 -9.44 -3.89 -21.79
N GLN A 117 -9.30 -2.57 -21.86
CA GLN A 117 -10.38 -1.62 -21.65
C GLN A 117 -11.52 -1.75 -22.68
N ALA A 118 -11.25 -2.33 -23.86
CA ALA A 118 -12.21 -2.50 -24.93
C ALA A 118 -13.25 -3.59 -24.63
N THR A 119 -13.01 -4.48 -23.67
CA THR A 119 -13.96 -5.55 -23.31
C THR A 119 -15.05 -5.08 -22.35
N GLU A 120 -14.80 -4.00 -21.60
CA GLU A 120 -15.71 -3.45 -20.58
C GLU A 120 -16.44 -2.20 -21.10
N THR A 121 -17.12 -2.32 -22.25
CA THR A 121 -17.72 -1.16 -22.94
C THR A 121 -18.88 -0.54 -22.20
N ASP A 122 -19.41 -1.16 -21.14
CA ASP A 122 -20.51 -0.68 -20.29
C ASP A 122 -20.01 0.07 -19.04
N LYS A 123 -18.69 0.17 -18.83
CA LYS A 123 -18.09 0.75 -17.62
C LYS A 123 -17.26 2.00 -17.85
N SER A 124 -17.19 2.85 -16.83
CA SER A 124 -16.23 3.96 -16.77
C SER A 124 -14.87 3.41 -16.33
N CYS A 125 -13.78 3.80 -16.99
CA CYS A 125 -12.48 3.18 -16.75
C CYS A 125 -11.34 4.20 -16.71
N VAL A 126 -10.34 3.90 -15.88
CA VAL A 126 -9.06 4.60 -15.80
C VAL A 126 -7.95 3.65 -16.25
N TYR A 127 -7.14 4.07 -17.22
CA TYR A 127 -6.11 3.22 -17.82
C TYR A 127 -4.96 4.03 -18.43
N ALA A 128 -3.81 3.41 -18.64
CA ALA A 128 -2.71 4.03 -19.37
C ALA A 128 -3.04 4.13 -20.86
N ALA A 129 -2.62 5.21 -21.53
CA ALA A 129 -2.82 5.35 -22.98
C ALA A 129 -2.15 4.24 -23.80
N ASN A 130 -1.07 3.65 -23.30
CA ASN A 130 -0.38 2.52 -23.90
C ASN A 130 -0.62 1.25 -23.07
N SER A 131 -1.55 0.41 -23.53
CA SER A 131 -1.90 -0.87 -22.89
C SER A 131 -0.77 -1.90 -22.90
N SER A 132 0.28 -1.70 -23.71
CA SER A 132 1.48 -2.54 -23.75
C SER A 132 2.55 -2.09 -22.73
N GLN A 133 2.30 -1.04 -21.94
CA GLN A 133 3.16 -0.68 -20.82
C GLN A 133 2.90 -1.65 -19.67
N GLU A 134 3.87 -2.55 -19.42
CA GLU A 134 3.82 -3.46 -18.27
C GLU A 134 3.57 -2.69 -16.97
N VAL A 135 2.48 -3.05 -16.28
CA VAL A 135 2.06 -2.53 -14.96
C VAL A 135 3.19 -2.62 -13.91
N ILE A 136 4.16 -3.51 -14.13
CA ILE A 136 5.23 -3.84 -13.19
C ILE A 136 6.46 -2.91 -13.33
N LYS A 137 6.65 -2.21 -14.46
CA LYS A 137 7.90 -1.46 -14.72
C LYS A 137 7.78 -0.10 -15.39
N LYS A 138 6.58 0.35 -15.79
CA LYS A 138 6.45 1.55 -16.63
C LYS A 138 5.45 2.55 -16.08
N ASN A 139 5.88 3.81 -16.05
CA ASN A 139 5.05 5.00 -15.87
C ASN A 139 3.80 4.94 -16.76
N THR A 140 2.60 4.95 -16.18
CA THR A 140 1.32 4.83 -16.90
C THR A 140 0.78 6.14 -17.48
N ASN A 141 1.67 7.13 -17.66
CA ASN A 141 1.32 8.39 -18.29
C ASN A 141 1.56 8.34 -19.82
N PRO A 142 0.67 8.93 -20.63
CA PRO A 142 -0.57 9.63 -20.26
C PRO A 142 -1.66 8.71 -19.72
N LEU A 143 -2.43 9.23 -18.77
CA LEU A 143 -3.61 8.59 -18.21
C LEU A 143 -4.83 8.85 -19.11
N LYS A 144 -5.61 7.83 -19.41
CA LYS A 144 -6.90 7.91 -20.11
C LYS A 144 -8.02 7.64 -19.11
N VAL A 145 -9.04 8.47 -19.15
CA VAL A 145 -10.26 8.32 -18.33
C VAL A 145 -11.45 8.25 -19.28
N ARG A 146 -12.05 7.07 -19.40
CA ARG A 146 -13.34 6.88 -20.08
C ARG A 146 -14.46 7.06 -19.08
N LEU A 147 -15.32 8.04 -19.29
CA LEU A 147 -16.51 8.29 -18.48
C LEU A 147 -17.77 7.95 -19.23
N LYS A 148 -18.66 7.19 -18.58
CA LYS A 148 -20.03 6.95 -19.05
C LYS A 148 -20.91 8.19 -18.90
N PRO A 149 -22.04 8.25 -19.64
CA PRO A 149 -23.07 9.26 -19.42
C PRO A 149 -23.46 9.40 -17.95
N GLY A 150 -23.46 10.62 -17.42
CA GLY A 150 -23.80 10.92 -16.04
C GLY A 150 -22.71 10.64 -15.01
N LYS A 151 -21.55 10.11 -15.40
CA LYS A 151 -20.43 9.83 -14.49
C LYS A 151 -19.45 10.99 -14.41
N SER A 152 -18.73 11.05 -13.29
CA SER A 152 -17.67 12.03 -13.08
C SER A 152 -16.39 11.40 -12.53
N PHE A 153 -15.25 11.98 -12.84
CA PHE A 153 -13.95 11.58 -12.33
C PHE A 153 -13.34 12.74 -11.56
N GLU A 154 -12.73 12.45 -10.41
CA GLU A 154 -11.97 13.42 -9.64
C GLU A 154 -10.51 12.95 -9.49
N LEU A 155 -9.56 13.86 -9.67
CA LEU A 155 -8.13 13.67 -9.36
C LEU A 155 -7.66 14.78 -8.44
N SER A 156 -7.17 14.42 -7.26
CA SER A 156 -6.67 15.33 -6.25
C SER A 156 -5.13 15.37 -6.27
N LEU A 157 -4.59 16.55 -6.60
CA LEU A 157 -3.17 16.88 -6.55
C LEU A 157 -2.96 17.87 -5.41
N ASN A 158 -3.23 17.42 -4.17
CA ASN A 158 -3.27 18.29 -3.01
C ASN A 158 -2.40 17.83 -1.84
N ILE A 159 -1.56 16.81 -2.01
CA ILE A 159 -0.74 16.26 -0.93
C ILE A 159 0.61 16.97 -0.92
N SER A 160 0.98 17.65 0.17
CA SER A 160 2.34 18.14 0.34
C SER A 160 3.32 16.98 0.48
N THR A 161 4.44 17.00 -0.24
CA THR A 161 5.47 15.95 -0.20
C THR A 161 6.79 16.48 0.33
N PRO A 162 7.67 15.60 0.84
CA PRO A 162 9.00 16.01 1.29
C PRO A 162 9.76 16.73 0.18
N ALA A 163 10.44 17.83 0.51
CA ALA A 163 11.15 18.64 -0.49
C ALA A 163 12.28 17.88 -1.22
N SER A 164 12.78 16.80 -0.63
CA SER A 164 13.76 15.89 -1.24
C SER A 164 13.17 15.00 -2.32
N LEU A 165 11.83 14.88 -2.40
CA LEU A 165 11.12 14.07 -3.40
C LEU A 165 10.51 14.99 -4.46
N ALA A 166 11.05 14.94 -5.68
CA ALA A 166 10.43 15.54 -6.86
C ALA A 166 9.19 14.73 -7.26
N PHE A 167 8.10 14.91 -6.51
CA PHE A 167 6.93 14.04 -6.56
C PHE A 167 5.98 14.39 -7.70
N TYR A 168 5.56 15.66 -7.80
CA TYR A 168 4.66 16.13 -8.85
C TYR A 168 5.43 16.68 -10.05
N PRO A 169 4.90 16.53 -11.28
CA PRO A 169 5.42 17.24 -12.43
C PRO A 169 5.26 18.75 -12.26
N GLY A 170 6.02 19.54 -13.03
CA GLY A 170 5.87 21.00 -13.02
C GLY A 170 4.44 21.43 -13.38
N ALA A 171 3.84 20.82 -14.40
CA ALA A 171 2.44 21.04 -14.74
C ALA A 171 1.81 19.77 -15.34
N VAL A 172 0.48 19.72 -15.30
CA VAL A 172 -0.37 18.67 -15.86
C VAL A 172 -1.25 19.28 -16.94
N THR A 173 -1.40 18.60 -18.07
CA THR A 173 -2.34 18.93 -19.14
C THR A 173 -3.49 17.95 -19.15
N ILE A 174 -4.68 18.44 -19.44
CA ILE A 174 -5.91 17.67 -19.54
C ILE A 174 -6.50 17.96 -20.93
N ASP A 175 -6.63 16.94 -21.76
CA ASP A 175 -7.22 17.05 -23.10
C ASP A 175 -8.59 16.37 -23.14
N TRP A 176 -9.56 17.02 -23.78
CA TRP A 176 -10.92 16.50 -23.95
C TRP A 176 -11.48 16.78 -25.35
N PRO A 177 -12.34 15.89 -25.89
CA PRO A 177 -13.13 16.18 -27.08
C PRO A 177 -14.28 17.14 -26.76
N ALA A 178 -14.88 17.78 -27.76
CA ALA A 178 -16.15 18.49 -27.58
C ALA A 178 -17.27 17.52 -27.17
N HIS A 179 -17.96 17.79 -26.07
CA HIS A 179 -19.07 16.99 -25.54
C HIS A 179 -19.88 17.78 -24.50
N SER A 180 -21.14 17.38 -24.26
CA SER A 180 -21.92 17.94 -23.14
C SER A 180 -21.28 17.53 -21.81
N GLY A 181 -20.71 18.47 -21.07
CA GLY A 181 -19.90 18.16 -19.89
C GLY A 181 -19.20 19.39 -19.34
N LYS A 182 -18.32 19.17 -18.37
CA LYS A 182 -17.51 20.21 -17.74
C LYS A 182 -16.16 19.66 -17.31
N VAL A 183 -15.15 20.52 -17.39
CA VAL A 183 -13.88 20.36 -16.68
C VAL A 183 -13.82 21.43 -15.61
N ILE A 184 -13.67 20.99 -14.36
CA ILE A 184 -13.62 21.86 -13.20
C ILE A 184 -12.22 21.73 -12.60
N ILE A 185 -11.52 22.86 -12.48
CA ILE A 185 -10.20 22.94 -11.87
C ILE A 185 -10.34 23.79 -10.62
N LEU A 186 -10.13 23.18 -9.46
CA LEU A 186 -10.15 23.85 -8.18
C LEU A 186 -8.71 24.03 -7.70
N SER A 187 -8.31 25.27 -7.39
CA SER A 187 -7.08 25.63 -6.69
C SER A 187 -7.41 26.18 -5.29
N SER A 188 -6.39 26.56 -4.52
CA SER A 188 -6.55 27.19 -3.21
C SER A 188 -7.34 28.50 -3.22
N ASP A 189 -7.33 29.21 -4.34
CA ASP A 189 -7.78 30.60 -4.48
C ASP A 189 -8.84 30.79 -5.57
N ARG A 190 -9.00 29.82 -6.48
CA ARG A 190 -9.87 29.93 -7.64
C ARG A 190 -10.53 28.60 -7.96
N GLN A 191 -11.73 28.70 -8.53
CA GLN A 191 -12.35 27.61 -9.26
C GLN A 191 -12.53 28.06 -10.71
N GLU A 192 -12.01 27.26 -11.63
CA GLU A 192 -12.26 27.42 -13.06
C GLU A 192 -13.24 26.33 -13.52
N VAL A 193 -14.22 26.72 -14.33
CA VAL A 193 -15.22 25.82 -14.89
C VAL A 193 -15.24 26.04 -16.39
N ILE A 194 -14.86 25.00 -17.12
CA ILE A 194 -14.80 25.00 -18.57
C ILE A 194 -15.98 24.16 -19.08
N ASP A 195 -16.84 24.77 -19.89
CA ASP A 195 -17.92 24.07 -20.59
C ASP A 195 -17.35 23.38 -21.84
N THR A 196 -17.40 22.05 -21.84
CA THR A 196 -16.80 21.24 -22.91
C THR A 196 -17.70 21.12 -24.14
N SER A 197 -18.95 21.62 -24.07
CA SER A 197 -19.90 21.53 -25.18
C SER A 197 -19.58 22.51 -26.31
N THR A 198 -18.87 23.59 -25.98
CA THR A 198 -18.54 24.67 -26.91
C THR A 198 -17.12 24.59 -27.44
N THR A 199 -16.25 23.77 -26.81
CA THR A 199 -14.82 23.71 -27.12
C THR A 199 -14.25 22.29 -26.98
N THR A 200 -13.61 21.81 -28.05
CA THR A 200 -12.52 20.83 -27.91
C THR A 200 -11.34 21.58 -27.35
N GLY A 201 -10.70 21.06 -26.31
CA GLY A 201 -9.73 21.86 -25.56
C GLY A 201 -8.68 21.05 -24.84
N SER A 202 -7.67 21.81 -24.40
CA SER A 202 -6.64 21.39 -23.47
C SER A 202 -6.60 22.39 -22.32
N GLY A 203 -6.65 21.90 -21.09
CA GLY A 203 -6.49 22.68 -19.87
C GLY A 203 -5.13 22.38 -19.24
N LYS A 204 -4.50 23.37 -18.59
CA LYS A 204 -3.18 23.23 -17.98
C LYS A 204 -3.24 23.58 -16.50
N ILE A 205 -2.56 22.80 -15.66
CA ILE A 205 -2.56 23.01 -14.21
C ILE A 205 -1.12 22.93 -13.67
N PRO A 206 -0.61 23.97 -13.01
CA PRO A 206 -1.22 25.31 -12.96
C PRO A 206 -1.16 25.99 -14.34
N ASP A 207 -2.07 26.95 -14.59
CA ASP A 207 -2.05 27.76 -15.83
C ASP A 207 -0.71 28.46 -16.03
N SER A 208 -0.10 28.90 -14.93
CA SER A 208 1.24 29.49 -14.87
C SER A 208 2.03 28.95 -13.67
N GLY A 209 3.35 28.84 -13.80
CA GLY A 209 4.21 28.35 -12.71
C GLY A 209 4.37 26.83 -12.66
N GLN A 210 4.57 26.29 -11.45
CA GLN A 210 4.76 24.85 -11.18
C GLN A 210 3.88 24.39 -10.02
N LEU A 211 3.44 23.12 -10.02
CA LEU A 211 2.70 22.50 -8.90
C LEU A 211 3.48 22.57 -7.56
N GLY A 212 4.81 22.47 -7.62
CA GLY A 212 5.69 22.51 -6.45
C GLY A 212 5.51 21.30 -5.51
N ASN A 213 6.03 21.43 -4.28
CA ASN A 213 6.00 20.37 -3.26
C ASN A 213 4.77 20.43 -2.34
N SER A 214 3.88 21.39 -2.54
CA SER A 214 2.62 21.55 -1.79
C SER A 214 1.53 22.05 -2.72
N PRO A 215 1.22 21.29 -3.78
CA PRO A 215 0.13 21.67 -4.66
C PRO A 215 -1.18 21.61 -3.87
N ASN A 216 -2.15 22.41 -4.28
CA ASN A 216 -3.52 22.33 -3.77
C ASN A 216 -4.46 22.44 -4.96
N TYR A 217 -4.43 21.41 -5.79
CA TYR A 217 -5.25 21.33 -6.99
C TYR A 217 -6.16 20.11 -6.95
N ARG A 218 -7.37 20.27 -7.48
CA ARG A 218 -8.32 19.19 -7.69
C ARG A 218 -8.96 19.36 -9.06
N ILE A 219 -9.03 18.27 -9.80
CA ILE A 219 -9.56 18.22 -11.16
C ILE A 219 -10.82 17.38 -11.10
N ARG A 220 -11.94 17.91 -11.58
CA ARG A 220 -13.17 17.14 -11.76
C ARG A 220 -13.64 17.19 -13.21
N LEU A 221 -13.85 16.02 -13.79
CA LEU A 221 -14.31 15.82 -15.15
C LEU A 221 -15.73 15.26 -15.09
N THR A 222 -16.68 15.87 -15.80
CA THR A 222 -18.07 15.40 -15.82
C THR A 222 -18.52 15.14 -17.24
N ASN A 223 -19.07 13.95 -17.49
CA ASN A 223 -19.70 13.62 -18.77
C ASN A 223 -21.23 13.70 -18.64
N ASN A 224 -21.84 14.72 -19.23
CA ASN A 224 -23.29 14.90 -19.32
C ASN A 224 -23.82 14.58 -20.73
N SER A 225 -23.00 13.95 -21.58
CA SER A 225 -23.38 13.57 -22.93
C SER A 225 -24.03 12.19 -22.94
N ALA A 226 -24.74 11.87 -24.02
CA ALA A 226 -25.36 10.55 -24.20
C ALA A 226 -24.34 9.47 -24.62
N ALA A 227 -23.09 9.84 -24.89
CA ALA A 227 -22.04 8.95 -25.33
C ALA A 227 -20.89 8.90 -24.31
N ASP A 228 -20.02 7.91 -24.44
CA ASP A 228 -18.81 7.83 -23.65
C ASP A 228 -17.83 8.93 -24.07
N VAL A 229 -17.13 9.48 -23.08
CA VAL A 229 -16.13 10.51 -23.31
C VAL A 229 -14.80 10.05 -22.75
N ILE A 230 -13.72 10.25 -23.52
CA ILE A 230 -12.37 9.88 -23.12
C ILE A 230 -11.56 11.15 -22.91
N TYR A 231 -11.12 11.38 -21.68
CA TYR A 231 -10.20 12.43 -21.30
C TYR A 231 -8.77 11.89 -21.27
N THR A 232 -7.79 12.74 -21.54
CA THR A 232 -6.37 12.41 -21.44
C THR A 232 -5.72 13.33 -20.42
N ILE A 233 -5.05 12.78 -19.42
CA ILE A 233 -4.32 13.55 -18.40
C ILE A 233 -2.85 13.18 -18.52
N ALA A 234 -1.99 14.17 -18.71
CA ALA A 234 -0.56 13.95 -18.92
C ALA A 234 0.27 15.00 -18.18
N PRO A 235 1.50 14.67 -17.74
CA PRO A 235 2.46 15.70 -17.40
C PRO A 235 2.79 16.53 -18.65
N GLN A 236 2.95 17.85 -18.50
CA GLN A 236 3.27 18.74 -19.61
C GLN A 236 4.59 18.37 -20.32
N THR A 237 5.53 17.78 -19.57
CA THR A 237 6.82 17.33 -20.09
C THR A 237 6.81 15.81 -20.23
N ALA A 238 7.06 15.30 -21.44
CA ALA A 238 6.93 13.88 -21.79
C ALA A 238 7.80 12.90 -20.96
N ASN A 239 8.91 13.38 -20.38
CA ASN A 239 9.86 12.55 -19.61
C ASN A 239 9.61 12.60 -18.09
N VAL A 240 8.53 13.24 -17.65
CA VAL A 240 8.17 13.31 -16.22
C VAL A 240 6.97 12.38 -15.96
N SER A 241 6.85 11.88 -14.74
CA SER A 241 5.74 11.04 -14.32
C SER A 241 4.75 11.85 -13.48
N LEU A 242 3.46 11.70 -13.74
CA LEU A 242 2.39 12.16 -12.87
C LEU A 242 2.01 11.00 -11.93
N PRO A 243 2.17 11.16 -10.60
CA PRO A 243 1.70 10.15 -9.66
C PRO A 243 0.16 10.16 -9.60
N ILE A 244 -0.43 8.97 -9.63
CA ILE A 244 -1.89 8.74 -9.51
C ILE A 244 -2.30 8.34 -8.09
N GLY A 245 -1.35 8.30 -7.17
CA GLY A 245 -1.55 7.93 -5.77
C GLY A 245 -0.25 8.03 -4.98
N ILE A 246 -0.32 7.67 -3.71
CA ILE A 246 0.83 7.52 -2.81
C ILE A 246 0.86 6.12 -2.23
N THR A 247 2.07 5.62 -2.02
CA THR A 247 2.32 4.45 -1.19
C THR A 247 2.95 4.92 0.10
N ILE A 248 2.38 4.50 1.22
CA ILE A 248 2.93 4.71 2.55
C ILE A 248 3.50 3.37 3.01
N THR A 249 4.80 3.34 3.24
CA THR A 249 5.45 2.18 3.84
C THR A 249 5.84 2.51 5.26
N SER A 250 5.49 1.62 6.18
CA SER A 250 6.04 1.65 7.53
C SER A 250 6.77 0.36 7.85
N GLN A 251 7.94 0.51 8.45
CA GLN A 251 8.74 -0.57 9.00
C GLN A 251 8.73 -0.43 10.51
N GLY A 252 8.13 -1.39 11.20
CA GLY A 252 8.15 -1.50 12.65
C GLY A 252 9.22 -2.46 13.10
N TYR A 253 9.91 -2.11 14.18
CA TYR A 253 11.03 -2.83 14.74
C TYR A 253 10.76 -3.16 16.21
N TYR A 254 11.14 -4.36 16.64
CA TYR A 254 11.30 -4.69 18.05
C TYR A 254 12.77 -4.91 18.35
N ASP A 255 13.34 -4.06 19.20
CA ASP A 255 14.78 -3.96 19.46
C ASP A 255 15.56 -3.69 18.15
N VAL A 256 16.61 -2.87 18.19
CA VAL A 256 17.16 -2.18 17.00
C VAL A 256 17.55 -3.15 15.85
N ASN A 257 17.71 -4.46 16.11
CA ASN A 257 18.25 -5.42 15.15
C ASN A 257 17.58 -6.82 15.07
N LYS A 258 16.36 -7.07 15.60
CA LYS A 258 15.92 -8.50 15.73
C LYS A 258 14.59 -8.91 15.11
N LYS A 259 13.58 -8.04 15.02
CA LYS A 259 12.33 -8.37 14.32
C LYS A 259 11.79 -7.15 13.60
N GLU A 260 11.55 -7.31 12.31
CA GLU A 260 10.98 -6.30 11.42
C GLU A 260 9.61 -6.75 10.91
N ARG A 261 8.69 -5.81 10.84
CA ARG A 261 7.40 -5.95 10.17
C ARG A 261 7.22 -4.76 9.24
N ILE A 262 6.88 -5.06 7.99
CA ILE A 262 6.66 -4.04 6.97
C ILE A 262 5.17 -4.06 6.63
N ILE A 263 4.54 -2.91 6.70
CA ILE A 263 3.18 -2.71 6.22
C ILE A 263 3.24 -1.65 5.12
N ILE A 264 2.56 -1.93 4.01
CA ILE A 264 2.50 -1.06 2.84
C ILE A 264 1.03 -0.77 2.58
N VAL A 265 0.67 0.51 2.54
CA VAL A 265 -0.69 0.97 2.22
C VAL A 265 -0.63 1.87 1.01
N GLU A 266 -1.53 1.60 0.07
CA GLU A 266 -1.70 2.41 -1.13
C GLU A 266 -2.93 3.30 -0.98
N ARG A 267 -2.78 4.58 -1.31
CA ARG A 267 -3.88 5.54 -1.42
C ARG A 267 -3.92 6.06 -2.84
N LYS A 268 -5.05 5.86 -3.52
CA LYS A 268 -5.31 6.45 -4.82
C LYS A 268 -5.70 7.92 -4.63
N ASN A 269 -5.23 8.78 -5.52
CA ASN A 269 -5.56 10.20 -5.49
C ASN A 269 -6.75 10.52 -6.40
N TRP A 270 -7.47 9.52 -6.87
CA TRP A 270 -8.56 9.68 -7.82
C TRP A 270 -9.75 8.78 -7.48
N GLU A 271 -10.92 9.19 -7.95
CA GLU A 271 -12.19 8.48 -7.75
C GLU A 271 -13.12 8.69 -8.96
N ILE A 272 -14.02 7.72 -9.22
CA ILE A 272 -15.12 7.85 -10.19
C ILE A 272 -16.44 7.82 -9.44
N TYR A 273 -17.33 8.77 -9.71
CA TYR A 273 -18.69 8.87 -9.17
C TYR A 273 -19.73 8.54 -10.25
#